data_AF-M5J7I1-F1
#
_entry.id   AF-M5J7I1-F1
#
_cell.length_a   1.000
_cell.length_b   1.000
_cell.length_c   1.000
_cell.angle_alpha   90.00
_cell.angle_beta   90.00
_cell.angle_gamma   90.00
#
_symmetry.space_group_name_H-M   'P 1'
#
loop_
_entity.id
_entity.type
_entity.pdbx_description
1 polymer ?
#
loop_
_entity_poly.entity_id
_entity_poly.type
_entity_poly.pdbx_seq_one_letter_code
_entity_poly.pdbx_strand_id
1 'polypeptide(L)'
;MAQWLDWAIELQSLAQAGLHYGHDVYDKERYQRIREIAAEIMAVHADIPVERVQDLFCNEKGYQTPKLDCRAAIFQDDKILLVQESNGQWALPGGWVEVNLSVKNNTIKEVKEETGLDAIPQRLIALHDRNLHNEPPYAYGICKVFSLCTVTGGEFHENSETLGYEYFAQDELPPLMADKTTVEQVQMCFEAYKDPQWQPVFD
;
A
#
# COMPACT_ATOMS: atom_id res chain seq x y z
N MET A 1 -15.96 0.62 7.66
CA MET A 1 -15.34 1.01 8.95
C MET A 1 -16.42 1.50 9.90
N ALA A 2 -16.13 1.58 11.21
CA ALA A 2 -17.05 2.19 12.15
C ALA A 2 -17.06 3.71 11.94
N GLN A 3 -18.25 4.34 11.92
CA GLN A 3 -18.42 5.75 11.54
C GLN A 3 -17.55 6.74 12.34
N TRP A 4 -17.25 6.43 13.61
CA TRP A 4 -16.39 7.25 14.45
C TRP A 4 -14.93 7.31 13.92
N LEU A 5 -14.45 6.24 13.28
CA LEU A 5 -13.08 6.15 12.74
C LEU A 5 -12.95 7.06 11.53
N ASP A 6 -13.93 7.03 10.63
CA ASP A 6 -13.97 7.90 9.44
C ASP A 6 -13.95 9.38 9.85
N TRP A 7 -14.76 9.76 10.86
CA TRP A 7 -14.76 11.12 11.41
C TRP A 7 -13.44 11.51 12.06
N ALA A 8 -12.80 10.61 12.81
CA ALA A 8 -11.51 10.91 13.43
C ALA A 8 -10.43 11.18 12.37
N ILE A 9 -10.38 10.36 11.30
CA ILE A 9 -9.47 10.53 10.16
C ILE A 9 -9.73 11.87 9.46
N GLU A 10 -10.99 12.19 9.16
CA GLU A 10 -11.35 13.45 8.50
C GLU A 10 -10.99 14.68 9.35
N LEU A 11 -11.31 14.67 10.65
CA LEU A 11 -10.97 15.76 11.57
C LEU A 11 -9.45 15.99 11.64
N GLN A 12 -8.67 14.91 11.73
CA GLN A 12 -7.21 15.00 11.76
C GLN A 12 -6.66 15.57 10.45
N SER A 13 -7.18 15.12 9.30
CA SER A 13 -6.78 15.62 7.98
C SER A 13 -7.08 17.12 7.80
N LEU A 14 -8.30 17.55 8.13
CA LEU A 14 -8.71 18.96 8.06
C LEU A 14 -7.88 19.84 8.98
N ALA A 15 -7.64 19.40 10.22
CA ALA A 15 -6.83 20.12 11.17
C ALA A 15 -5.36 20.23 10.71
N GLN A 16 -4.81 19.16 10.14
CA GLN A 16 -3.44 19.14 9.64
C GLN A 16 -3.27 20.09 8.44
N ALA A 17 -4.25 20.15 7.54
CA ALA A 17 -4.28 21.13 6.45
C ALA A 17 -4.35 22.58 6.98
N GLY A 18 -5.19 22.84 7.98
CA GLY A 18 -5.29 24.13 8.64
C GLY A 18 -3.99 24.57 9.33
N LEU A 19 -3.29 23.65 10.00
CA LEU A 19 -1.98 23.91 10.60
C LEU A 19 -0.90 24.23 9.56
N HIS A 20 -0.97 23.58 8.39
CA HIS A 20 0.01 23.77 7.33
C HIS A 20 -0.20 25.08 6.55
N TYR A 21 -1.42 25.35 6.08
CA TYR A 21 -1.72 26.51 5.23
C TYR A 21 -2.21 27.74 5.98
N GLY A 22 -2.73 27.58 7.20
CA GLY A 22 -3.19 28.68 8.01
C GLY A 22 -2.07 29.68 8.33
N HIS A 23 -2.42 30.96 8.41
CA HIS A 23 -1.49 32.03 8.74
C HIS A 23 -1.80 32.73 10.07
N ASP A 24 -3.07 32.72 10.50
CA ASP A 24 -3.51 33.30 11.77
C ASP A 24 -3.15 32.42 12.98
N VAL A 25 -2.69 33.04 14.07
CA VAL A 25 -2.24 32.34 15.28
C VAL A 25 -3.40 31.70 16.05
N TYR A 26 -4.56 32.35 16.08
CA TYR A 26 -5.73 31.85 16.80
C TYR A 26 -6.37 30.68 16.05
N ASP A 27 -6.41 30.74 14.72
CA ASP A 27 -6.86 29.61 13.92
C ASP A 27 -5.90 28.41 14.04
N LYS A 28 -4.59 28.64 14.11
CA LYS A 28 -3.62 27.56 14.39
C LYS A 28 -3.84 26.87 15.74
N GLU A 29 -4.11 27.64 16.79
CA GLU A 29 -4.47 27.08 18.11
C GLU A 29 -5.74 26.22 18.03
N ARG A 30 -6.75 26.66 17.25
CA ARG A 30 -7.98 25.88 17.04
C ARG A 30 -7.72 24.60 16.25
N TYR A 31 -6.94 24.66 15.17
CA TYR A 31 -6.59 23.48 14.39
C TYR A 31 -5.77 22.49 15.22
N GLN A 32 -4.84 22.97 16.04
CA GLN A 32 -4.10 22.13 16.98
C GLN A 32 -5.06 21.38 17.93
N ARG A 33 -6.05 22.08 18.49
CA ARG A 33 -7.03 21.42 19.36
C ARG A 33 -7.92 20.41 18.63
N ILE A 34 -8.35 20.71 17.41
CA ILE A 34 -9.12 19.75 16.59
C ILE A 34 -8.30 18.48 16.32
N ARG A 35 -7.01 18.63 16.00
CA ARG A 35 -6.08 17.51 15.80
C ARG A 35 -5.90 16.66 17.07
N GLU A 36 -5.85 17.30 18.24
CA GLU A 36 -5.81 16.60 19.54
C GLU A 36 -7.09 15.82 19.82
N ILE A 37 -8.27 16.41 19.57
CA ILE A 37 -9.56 15.74 19.74
C ILE A 37 -9.64 14.49 18.84
N ALA A 38 -9.17 14.57 17.60
CA ALA A 38 -9.12 13.42 16.71
C ALA A 38 -8.24 12.28 17.26
N ALA A 39 -7.08 12.61 17.85
CA ALA A 39 -6.23 11.63 18.53
C ALA A 39 -6.88 11.07 19.81
N GLU A 40 -7.59 11.88 20.58
CA GLU A 40 -8.35 11.44 21.77
C GLU A 40 -9.45 10.43 21.38
N ILE A 41 -10.20 10.68 20.29
CA ILE A 41 -11.21 9.74 19.77
C ILE A 41 -10.56 8.39 19.44
N MET A 42 -9.46 8.40 18.69
CA MET A 42 -8.71 7.19 18.34
C MET A 42 -8.20 6.45 19.59
N ALA A 43 -7.64 7.17 20.57
CA ALA A 43 -7.11 6.59 21.80
C ALA A 43 -8.18 5.86 22.61
N VAL A 44 -9.36 6.48 22.75
CA VAL A 44 -10.50 5.89 23.49
C VAL A 44 -10.99 4.61 22.81
N HIS A 45 -11.10 4.60 21.48
CA HIS A 45 -11.66 3.44 20.77
C HIS A 45 -10.65 2.31 20.53
N ALA A 46 -9.34 2.63 20.44
CA ALA A 46 -8.28 1.64 20.25
C ALA A 46 -7.64 1.16 21.56
N ASP A 47 -8.05 1.71 22.71
CA ASP A 47 -7.51 1.40 24.05
C ASP A 47 -5.98 1.51 24.13
N ILE A 48 -5.43 2.59 23.55
CA ILE A 48 -4.00 2.90 23.56
C ILE A 48 -3.75 4.33 24.05
N PRO A 49 -2.59 4.62 24.67
CA PRO A 49 -2.27 5.96 25.17
C PRO A 49 -2.34 7.02 24.07
N VAL A 50 -2.87 8.20 24.40
CA VAL A 50 -3.04 9.30 23.44
C VAL A 50 -1.71 9.77 22.86
N GLU A 51 -0.63 9.71 23.64
CA GLU A 51 0.72 10.05 23.19
C GLU A 51 1.16 9.10 22.06
N ARG A 52 0.86 7.80 22.21
CA ARG A 52 1.16 6.79 21.19
C ARG A 52 0.29 6.99 19.94
N VAL A 53 -0.95 7.41 20.09
CA VAL A 53 -1.80 7.78 18.95
C VAL A 53 -1.22 9.00 18.23
N GLN A 54 -0.81 10.03 18.96
CA GLN A 54 -0.23 11.24 18.36
C GLN A 54 1.00 10.90 17.51
N ASP A 55 1.85 9.99 17.97
CA ASP A 55 3.04 9.53 17.24
C ASP A 55 2.73 8.68 15.99
N LEU A 56 1.57 8.03 15.92
CA LEU A 56 1.21 7.13 14.81
C LEU A 56 0.26 7.78 13.81
N PHE A 57 -0.72 8.53 14.31
CA PHE A 57 -1.85 9.08 13.57
C PHE A 57 -1.62 10.55 13.20
N CYS A 58 -0.91 11.28 14.06
CA CYS A 58 -0.66 12.72 13.90
C CYS A 58 0.81 13.01 13.54
N ASN A 59 1.57 12.09 12.94
CA ASN A 59 3.01 12.27 12.76
C ASN A 59 3.43 13.09 11.55
N GLU A 60 2.53 13.37 10.61
CA GLU A 60 2.87 14.12 9.40
C GLU A 60 2.95 15.62 9.67
N LYS A 61 3.91 16.28 8.98
CA LYS A 61 4.01 17.74 8.88
C LYS A 61 3.75 18.10 7.42
N GLY A 62 2.88 19.08 7.17
CA GLY A 62 2.44 19.42 5.82
C GLY A 62 0.97 19.09 5.60
N TYR A 63 0.55 19.04 4.34
CA TYR A 63 -0.76 18.47 3.96
C TYR A 63 -0.64 16.95 3.92
N GLN A 64 -1.52 16.25 4.63
CA GLN A 64 -1.51 14.80 4.69
C GLN A 64 -2.11 14.22 3.42
N THR A 65 -1.44 13.22 2.84
CA THR A 65 -1.91 12.50 1.65
C THR A 65 -1.95 11.00 1.92
N PRO A 66 -2.70 10.22 1.14
CA PRO A 66 -2.52 8.78 1.12
C PRO A 66 -1.05 8.43 0.86
N LYS A 67 -0.58 7.37 1.51
CA LYS A 67 0.73 6.77 1.23
C LYS A 67 0.68 6.02 -0.10
N LEU A 68 1.85 5.71 -0.66
CA LEU A 68 1.94 4.93 -1.91
C LEU A 68 2.57 3.56 -1.64
N ASP A 69 1.91 2.52 -2.11
CA ASP A 69 2.41 1.13 -2.16
C ASP A 69 2.46 0.69 -3.63
N CYS A 70 3.47 -0.08 -4.01
CA CYS A 70 3.58 -0.61 -5.37
C CYS A 70 3.58 -2.15 -5.36
N ARG A 71 3.01 -2.74 -6.42
CA ARG A 71 2.90 -4.20 -6.59
C ARG A 71 3.28 -4.58 -8.02
N ALA A 72 4.15 -5.56 -8.16
CA ALA A 72 4.59 -6.08 -9.44
C ALA A 72 3.82 -7.36 -9.80
N ALA A 73 3.09 -7.33 -10.91
CA ALA A 73 2.54 -8.54 -11.52
C ALA A 73 3.52 -9.03 -12.58
N ILE A 74 4.14 -10.20 -12.35
CA ILE A 74 5.11 -10.83 -13.23
C ILE A 74 4.57 -12.19 -13.63
N PHE A 75 4.61 -12.49 -14.93
CA PHE A 75 4.09 -13.75 -15.47
C PHE A 75 5.17 -14.55 -16.19
N GLN A 76 5.11 -15.87 -16.01
CA GLN A 76 5.87 -16.86 -16.77
C GLN A 76 4.97 -18.07 -17.00
N ASP A 77 4.87 -18.55 -18.25
CA ASP A 77 4.07 -19.73 -18.62
C ASP A 77 2.62 -19.71 -18.07
N ASP A 78 1.93 -18.56 -18.23
CA ASP A 78 0.57 -18.31 -17.71
C ASP A 78 0.43 -18.46 -16.18
N LYS A 79 1.53 -18.33 -15.44
CA LYS A 79 1.56 -18.32 -13.97
C LYS A 79 2.09 -17.00 -13.44
N ILE A 80 1.57 -16.54 -12.31
CA ILE A 80 1.97 -15.29 -11.66
C ILE A 80 3.02 -15.55 -10.58
N LEU A 81 4.05 -14.70 -10.51
CA LEU A 81 5.06 -14.75 -9.47
C LEU A 81 4.47 -14.18 -8.17
N LEU A 82 4.60 -14.94 -7.08
CA LEU A 82 4.34 -14.49 -5.71
C LEU A 82 5.57 -14.73 -4.85
N VAL A 83 5.77 -13.90 -3.83
CA VAL A 83 6.83 -14.04 -2.83
C VAL A 83 6.25 -14.58 -1.52
N GLN A 84 7.02 -15.42 -0.83
CA GLN A 84 6.63 -16.01 0.43
C GLN A 84 7.12 -15.17 1.61
N GLU A 85 6.19 -14.79 2.46
CA GLU A 85 6.42 -14.05 3.68
C GLU A 85 6.85 -14.97 4.82
N SER A 86 7.47 -14.40 5.86
CA SER A 86 7.95 -15.15 7.04
C SER A 86 6.88 -15.98 7.77
N ASN A 87 5.59 -15.62 7.62
CA ASN A 87 4.47 -16.35 8.20
C ASN A 87 3.91 -17.46 7.29
N GLY A 88 4.56 -17.71 6.14
CA GLY A 88 4.20 -18.73 5.16
C GLY A 88 3.10 -18.34 4.16
N GLN A 89 2.50 -17.15 4.31
CA GLN A 89 1.55 -16.59 3.33
C GLN A 89 2.30 -15.95 2.16
N TRP A 90 1.55 -15.64 1.10
CA TRP A 90 2.12 -15.15 -0.16
C TRP A 90 1.52 -13.81 -0.59
N ALA A 91 2.31 -13.00 -1.29
CA ALA A 91 1.87 -11.72 -1.83
C ALA A 91 2.53 -11.43 -3.17
N LEU A 92 1.99 -10.45 -3.91
CA LEU A 92 2.71 -9.89 -5.06
C LEU A 92 3.95 -9.14 -4.56
N PRO A 93 5.09 -9.26 -5.27
CA PRO A 93 6.28 -8.52 -4.91
C PRO A 93 6.02 -7.02 -4.83
N GLY A 94 6.56 -6.38 -3.81
CA GLY A 94 6.43 -4.93 -3.65
C GLY A 94 6.17 -4.46 -2.23
N GLY A 95 6.20 -3.15 -2.09
CA GLY A 95 6.08 -2.48 -0.81
C GLY A 95 5.90 -0.98 -0.94
N TRP A 96 6.29 -0.28 0.10
CA TRP A 96 6.19 1.17 0.20
C TRP A 96 7.02 1.86 -0.87
N VAL A 97 6.45 2.89 -1.49
CA VAL A 97 7.17 3.73 -2.44
C VAL A 97 8.03 4.72 -1.65
N GLU A 98 9.35 4.55 -1.70
CA GLU A 98 10.31 5.48 -1.11
C GLU A 98 10.18 6.91 -1.67
N VAL A 99 10.37 7.90 -0.80
CA VAL A 99 10.14 9.34 -1.08
C VAL A 99 10.98 9.90 -2.24
N ASN A 100 12.16 9.35 -2.47
CA ASN A 100 13.13 9.80 -3.46
C ASN A 100 13.11 8.97 -4.76
N LEU A 101 12.19 8.00 -4.87
CA LEU A 101 12.09 7.11 -6.01
C LEU A 101 10.72 7.25 -6.69
N SER A 102 10.71 7.19 -8.02
CA SER A 102 9.44 7.07 -8.75
C SER A 102 8.78 5.72 -8.45
N VAL A 103 7.46 5.61 -8.63
CA VAL A 103 6.74 4.33 -8.51
C VAL A 103 7.41 3.25 -9.36
N LYS A 104 7.78 3.57 -10.61
CA LYS A 104 8.47 2.64 -11.51
C LYS A 104 9.79 2.14 -10.92
N ASN A 105 10.62 3.04 -10.38
CA ASN A 105 11.92 2.66 -9.83
C ASN A 105 11.78 1.87 -8.52
N ASN A 106 10.80 2.20 -7.68
CA ASN A 106 10.48 1.39 -6.51
C ASN A 106 10.05 -0.02 -6.90
N THR A 107 9.14 -0.17 -7.89
CA THR A 107 8.74 -1.50 -8.34
C THR A 107 9.93 -2.32 -8.85
N ILE A 108 10.89 -1.71 -9.54
CA ILE A 108 12.13 -2.39 -9.96
C ILE A 108 12.97 -2.80 -8.74
N LYS A 109 13.16 -1.89 -7.77
CA LYS A 109 13.91 -2.14 -6.54
C LYS A 109 13.31 -3.30 -5.74
N GLU A 110 12.02 -3.24 -5.43
CA GLU A 110 11.35 -4.25 -4.60
C GLU A 110 11.39 -5.63 -5.27
N VAL A 111 11.14 -5.71 -6.58
CA VAL A 111 11.30 -6.99 -7.31
C VAL A 111 12.72 -7.52 -7.17
N LYS A 112 13.73 -6.65 -7.31
CA LYS A 112 15.13 -7.05 -7.20
C LYS A 112 15.49 -7.55 -5.80
N GLU A 113 15.03 -6.87 -4.76
CA GLU A 113 15.32 -7.22 -3.36
C GLU A 113 14.61 -8.51 -2.95
N GLU A 114 13.33 -8.63 -3.27
CA GLU A 114 12.50 -9.76 -2.84
C GLU A 114 12.68 -11.03 -3.68
N THR A 115 13.12 -10.91 -4.95
CA THR A 115 13.20 -12.04 -5.89
C THR A 115 14.58 -12.22 -6.54
N GLY A 116 15.50 -11.27 -6.41
CA GLY A 116 16.77 -11.28 -7.14
C GLY A 116 16.64 -11.04 -8.66
N LEU A 117 15.41 -10.99 -9.19
CA LEU A 117 15.15 -10.81 -10.62
C LEU A 117 15.29 -9.34 -11.03
N ASP A 118 15.79 -9.14 -12.24
CA ASP A 118 15.74 -7.85 -12.91
C ASP A 118 14.45 -7.78 -13.73
N ALA A 119 13.57 -6.83 -13.41
CA ALA A 119 12.31 -6.66 -14.12
C ALA A 119 12.08 -5.21 -14.56
N ILE A 120 11.28 -5.02 -15.61
CA ILE A 120 10.90 -3.71 -16.12
C ILE A 120 9.37 -3.58 -16.10
N PRO A 121 8.82 -2.61 -15.33
CA PRO A 121 7.41 -2.26 -15.40
C PRO A 121 7.06 -1.72 -16.78
N GLN A 122 6.10 -2.36 -17.45
CA GLN A 122 5.66 -2.07 -18.81
C GLN A 122 4.48 -1.11 -18.83
N ARG A 123 3.45 -1.39 -18.01
CA ARG A 123 2.24 -0.57 -17.90
C ARG A 123 1.54 -0.78 -16.57
N LEU A 124 0.69 0.17 -16.21
CA LEU A 124 -0.18 0.06 -15.04
C LEU A 124 -1.31 -0.94 -15.29
N ILE A 125 -1.66 -1.69 -14.25
CA ILE A 125 -2.83 -2.56 -14.16
C ILE A 125 -3.94 -1.82 -13.41
N ALA A 126 -3.60 -1.21 -12.27
CA ALA A 126 -4.57 -0.50 -11.45
C ALA A 126 -3.92 0.50 -10.47
N LEU A 127 -4.75 1.41 -9.96
CA LEU A 127 -4.50 2.28 -8.82
C LEU A 127 -5.67 2.12 -7.83
N HIS A 128 -5.49 1.30 -6.81
CA HIS A 128 -6.56 1.01 -5.84
C HIS A 128 -6.41 1.81 -4.55
N ASP A 129 -7.54 2.19 -3.94
CA ASP A 129 -7.57 2.52 -2.51
C ASP A 129 -7.52 1.22 -1.69
N ARG A 130 -6.44 1.04 -0.95
CA ARG A 130 -6.21 -0.15 -0.12
C ARG A 130 -7.40 -0.48 0.79
N ASN A 131 -8.06 0.51 1.39
CA ASN A 131 -9.15 0.24 2.34
C ASN A 131 -10.46 -0.22 1.67
N LEU A 132 -10.57 -0.14 0.35
CA LEU A 132 -11.69 -0.72 -0.40
C LEU A 132 -11.48 -2.20 -0.75
N HIS A 133 -10.22 -2.66 -0.76
CA HIS A 133 -9.86 -3.97 -1.28
C HIS A 133 -9.15 -4.89 -0.28
N ASN A 134 -8.52 -4.34 0.77
CA ASN A 134 -7.70 -5.09 1.72
C ASN A 134 -8.20 -4.93 3.16
N GLU A 135 -8.11 -6.02 3.92
CA GLU A 135 -8.53 -6.11 5.32
C GLU A 135 -7.32 -6.43 6.22
N PRO A 136 -7.31 -5.99 7.50
CA PRO A 136 -8.26 -5.06 8.13
C PRO A 136 -8.01 -3.61 7.67
N PRO A 137 -9.00 -2.69 7.67
CA PRO A 137 -8.81 -1.31 7.25
C PRO A 137 -7.75 -0.58 8.09
N TYR A 138 -7.00 0.31 7.46
CA TYR A 138 -6.00 1.15 8.13
C TYR A 138 -6.59 2.53 8.45
N ALA A 139 -6.09 3.15 9.53
CA ALA A 139 -6.48 4.49 9.94
C ALA A 139 -5.89 5.62 9.06
N TYR A 140 -5.20 5.26 7.98
CA TYR A 140 -4.66 6.20 6.99
C TYR A 140 -4.82 5.60 5.59
N GLY A 141 -4.95 6.46 4.58
CA GLY A 141 -5.12 6.05 3.19
C GLY A 141 -3.83 5.51 2.58
N ILE A 142 -3.96 4.52 1.68
CA ILE A 142 -2.86 4.00 0.85
C ILE A 142 -3.39 3.83 -0.56
N CYS A 143 -2.72 4.43 -1.55
CA CYS A 143 -2.94 4.08 -2.95
C CYS A 143 -1.98 2.96 -3.35
N LYS A 144 -2.51 1.82 -3.79
CA LYS A 144 -1.76 0.66 -4.27
C LYS A 144 -1.66 0.71 -5.79
N VAL A 145 -0.44 0.84 -6.30
CA VAL A 145 -0.15 0.87 -7.74
C VAL A 145 0.26 -0.51 -8.21
N PHE A 146 -0.53 -1.14 -9.08
CA PHE A 146 -0.22 -2.43 -9.68
C PHE A 146 0.40 -2.21 -11.06
N SER A 147 1.54 -2.85 -11.33
CA SER A 147 2.23 -2.75 -12.62
C SER A 147 2.48 -4.12 -13.23
N LEU A 148 2.15 -4.28 -14.51
CA LEU A 148 2.57 -5.44 -15.29
C LEU A 148 4.05 -5.31 -15.62
N CYS A 149 4.84 -6.31 -15.23
CA CYS A 149 6.28 -6.29 -15.32
C CYS A 149 6.80 -7.45 -16.18
N THR A 150 7.91 -7.22 -16.87
CA THR A 150 8.62 -8.25 -17.65
C THR A 150 9.99 -8.47 -17.06
N VAL A 151 10.33 -9.73 -16.77
CA VAL A 151 11.66 -10.13 -16.32
C VAL A 151 12.64 -10.05 -17.48
N THR A 152 13.80 -9.44 -17.25
CA THR A 152 14.88 -9.26 -18.23
C THR A 152 16.16 -9.99 -17.83
N GLY A 153 16.22 -10.57 -16.64
CA GLY A 153 17.38 -11.29 -16.13
C GLY A 153 17.33 -11.45 -14.61
N GLY A 154 18.48 -11.70 -14.02
CA GLY A 154 18.64 -11.94 -12.59
C GLY A 154 18.41 -13.39 -12.20
N GLU A 155 18.80 -13.70 -10.98
CA GLU A 155 18.62 -15.00 -10.34
C GLU A 155 18.32 -14.78 -8.85
N PHE A 156 17.52 -15.66 -8.26
CA PHE A 156 17.24 -15.57 -6.83
C PHE A 156 18.50 -15.85 -6.03
N HIS A 157 18.75 -15.00 -5.04
CA HIS A 157 19.65 -15.29 -3.95
C HIS A 157 18.86 -15.17 -2.65
N GLU A 158 19.04 -16.16 -1.78
CA GLU A 158 18.43 -16.15 -0.44
C GLU A 158 18.79 -14.85 0.29
N ASN A 159 17.77 -14.19 0.83
CA ASN A 159 17.89 -12.89 1.47
C ASN A 159 17.03 -12.83 2.74
N SER A 160 17.14 -11.73 3.48
CA SER A 160 16.44 -11.57 4.76
C SER A 160 14.97 -11.17 4.63
N GLU A 161 14.49 -10.82 3.44
CA GLU A 161 13.16 -10.23 3.24
C GLU A 161 12.11 -11.27 2.83
N THR A 162 12.49 -12.24 1.99
CA THR A 162 11.57 -13.29 1.52
C THR A 162 12.17 -14.68 1.73
N LEU A 163 11.31 -15.66 1.96
CA LEU A 163 11.73 -17.07 2.02
C LEU A 163 11.96 -17.66 0.62
N GLY A 164 11.54 -16.94 -0.42
CA GLY A 164 11.61 -17.33 -1.82
C GLY A 164 10.43 -16.78 -2.61
N TYR A 165 10.42 -17.12 -3.91
CA TYR A 165 9.27 -16.88 -4.78
C TYR A 165 8.91 -18.15 -5.54
N GLU A 166 7.67 -18.21 -6.01
CA GLU A 166 7.19 -19.28 -6.88
C GLU A 166 6.14 -18.72 -7.86
N TYR A 167 5.93 -19.45 -8.96
CA TYR A 167 4.95 -19.12 -9.97
C TYR A 167 3.69 -19.98 -9.80
N PHE A 168 2.54 -19.33 -9.63
CA PHE A 168 1.27 -20.00 -9.37
C PHE A 168 0.29 -19.81 -10.53
N ALA A 169 -0.42 -20.89 -10.88
CA ALA A 169 -1.51 -20.81 -11.85
C ALA A 169 -2.72 -20.10 -11.22
N GLN A 170 -3.59 -19.55 -12.08
CA GLN A 170 -4.76 -18.78 -11.64
C GLN A 170 -5.71 -19.59 -10.73
N ASP A 171 -5.77 -20.90 -10.93
CA ASP A 171 -6.60 -21.87 -10.20
C ASP A 171 -5.85 -22.62 -9.09
N GLU A 172 -4.56 -22.35 -8.92
CA GLU A 172 -3.67 -23.00 -7.94
C GLU A 172 -3.01 -21.98 -7.00
N LEU A 173 -3.74 -20.90 -6.65
CA LEU A 173 -3.20 -19.85 -5.79
C LEU A 173 -2.96 -20.35 -4.34
N PRO A 174 -1.83 -19.98 -3.74
CA PRO A 174 -1.53 -20.33 -2.35
C PRO A 174 -2.33 -19.44 -1.38
N PRO A 175 -2.26 -19.69 -0.06
CA PRO A 175 -2.83 -18.78 0.92
C PRO A 175 -2.19 -17.38 0.81
N LEU A 176 -2.99 -16.41 0.38
CA LEU A 176 -2.53 -15.03 0.21
C LEU A 176 -2.56 -14.25 1.53
N MET A 177 -1.65 -13.28 1.65
CA MET A 177 -1.62 -12.32 2.73
C MET A 177 -2.58 -11.16 2.40
N ALA A 178 -3.82 -11.26 2.88
CA ALA A 178 -4.92 -10.38 2.47
C ALA A 178 -4.71 -8.88 2.76
N ASP A 179 -3.80 -8.53 3.68
CA ASP A 179 -3.43 -7.13 3.96
C ASP A 179 -2.56 -6.51 2.84
N LYS A 180 -1.78 -7.32 2.13
CA LYS A 180 -0.88 -6.93 1.03
C LYS A 180 -1.48 -7.22 -0.35
N THR A 181 -2.12 -8.36 -0.53
CA THR A 181 -2.62 -8.84 -1.84
C THR A 181 -3.83 -9.77 -1.64
N THR A 182 -4.96 -9.44 -2.28
CA THR A 182 -6.15 -10.31 -2.25
C THR A 182 -6.26 -11.20 -3.49
N VAL A 183 -7.14 -12.20 -3.43
CA VAL A 183 -7.41 -13.10 -4.55
C VAL A 183 -7.99 -12.32 -5.74
N GLU A 184 -8.89 -11.37 -5.48
CA GLU A 184 -9.49 -10.51 -6.49
C GLU A 184 -8.43 -9.65 -7.20
N GLN A 185 -7.47 -9.11 -6.44
CA GLN A 185 -6.35 -8.34 -7.01
C GLN A 185 -5.45 -9.21 -7.89
N VAL A 186 -5.20 -10.47 -7.51
CA VAL A 186 -4.45 -11.41 -8.34
C VAL A 186 -5.23 -11.77 -9.61
N GLN A 187 -6.53 -12.04 -9.50
CA GLN A 187 -7.40 -12.31 -10.65
C GLN A 187 -7.42 -11.14 -11.64
N MET A 188 -7.53 -9.90 -11.15
CA MET A 188 -7.40 -8.69 -11.96
C MET A 188 -6.05 -8.65 -12.69
N CYS A 189 -4.95 -9.04 -12.05
CA CYS A 189 -3.65 -9.11 -12.71
C CYS A 189 -3.63 -10.13 -13.86
N PHE A 190 -4.27 -11.30 -13.70
CA PHE A 190 -4.42 -12.29 -14.77
C PHE A 190 -5.26 -11.76 -15.94
N GLU A 191 -6.37 -11.07 -15.65
CA GLU A 191 -7.22 -10.45 -16.67
C GLU A 191 -6.44 -9.40 -17.46
N ALA A 192 -5.75 -8.51 -16.76
CA ALA A 192 -4.91 -7.50 -17.37
C ALA A 192 -3.78 -8.12 -18.21
N TYR A 193 -3.14 -9.20 -17.74
CA TYR A 193 -2.11 -9.91 -18.49
C TYR A 193 -2.63 -10.49 -19.82
N LYS A 194 -3.85 -11.04 -19.82
CA LYS A 194 -4.49 -11.65 -20.99
C LYS A 194 -5.06 -10.64 -21.98
N ASP A 195 -5.25 -9.39 -21.57
CA ASP A 195 -5.77 -8.31 -22.40
C ASP A 195 -4.70 -7.25 -22.75
N PRO A 196 -4.14 -7.26 -23.98
CA PRO A 196 -3.19 -6.25 -24.44
C PRO A 196 -3.74 -4.82 -24.47
N GLN A 197 -5.06 -4.65 -24.49
CA GLN A 197 -5.74 -3.35 -24.53
C GLN A 197 -6.32 -2.94 -23.17
N TRP A 198 -5.99 -3.68 -22.11
CA TRP A 198 -6.48 -3.43 -20.76
C TRP A 198 -6.32 -1.98 -20.35
N GLN A 199 -7.42 -1.39 -19.88
CA GLN A 199 -7.45 -0.04 -19.35
C GLN A 199 -7.20 -0.10 -17.83
N PRO A 200 -6.23 0.66 -17.29
CA PRO A 200 -5.98 0.65 -15.85
C PRO A 200 -7.24 0.98 -15.05
N VAL A 201 -7.52 0.17 -14.03
CA VAL A 201 -8.64 0.40 -13.10
C VAL A 201 -8.20 1.37 -12.01
N PHE A 202 -9.06 2.29 -11.62
CA PHE A 202 -8.81 3.20 -10.52
C PHE A 202 -10.11 3.56 -9.79
N ASP A 203 -10.00 3.73 -8.47
CA ASP A 203 -11.09 4.17 -7.59
C ASP A 203 -10.96 5.66 -7.22
#